data_AF-A0A177A476-F1
#
_entry.id   AF-A0A177A476-F1
#
_cell.length_a   1.000
_cell.length_b   1.000
_cell.length_c   1.000
_cell.angle_alpha   90.00
_cell.angle_beta   90.00
_cell.angle_gamma   90.00
#
_symmetry.space_group_name_H-M   'P 1'
#
loop_
_entity.id
_entity.type
_entity.pdbx_description
1 polymer ?
#
loop_
_entity_poly.entity_id
_entity_poly.type
_entity_poly.pdbx_seq_one_letter_code
_entity_poly.pdbx_strand_id
1 'polypeptide(L)'
;MRLHGDREPHKPQRGTTSTVGATCTSGADNEVWSYGPEVEMICKKYMLLREEMREYTIELMREAHEKGTPVIRTCFYEYPEDPKCWEVDDQYMYLCAPVLQADCITRTVYFSKRKKWKLLDGIDMKAARHGT
;
A
#
# COMPACT_ATOMS: atom_id res chain seq x y z
N MET A 1 6.98 5.05 -0.33
CA MET A 1 6.29 4.53 0.86
C MET A 1 6.59 5.52 1.97
N ARG A 2 5.59 5.91 2.77
CA ARG A 2 5.76 6.90 3.84
C ARG A 2 5.06 6.40 5.10
N LEU A 3 5.82 6.23 6.17
CA LEU A 3 5.29 5.96 7.50
C LEU A 3 5.23 7.29 8.25
N HIS A 4 4.04 7.66 8.70
CA HIS A 4 3.80 8.87 9.46
C HIS A 4 2.48 8.74 10.22
N GLY A 5 2.33 9.51 11.28
CA GLY A 5 1.12 9.55 12.08
C GLY A 5 1.38 10.27 13.40
N ASP A 6 0.31 10.79 14.01
CA ASP A 6 0.31 11.27 15.37
C ASP A 6 -0.25 10.14 16.24
N ARG A 7 0.60 9.58 17.12
CA ARG A 7 0.32 8.31 17.82
C ARG A 7 -0.02 8.57 19.27
N GLU A 8 -0.96 7.81 19.78
CA GLU A 8 -1.24 7.77 21.22
C GLU A 8 -0.34 6.74 21.93
N PRO A 9 0.00 6.94 23.22
CA PRO A 9 -0.30 8.13 24.02
C PRO A 9 0.62 9.31 23.70
N HIS A 10 0.09 10.53 23.67
CA HIS A 10 0.90 11.74 23.49
C HIS A 10 1.90 11.96 24.63
N LYS A 11 3.09 12.45 24.28
CA LYS A 11 4.11 12.85 25.26
C LYS A 11 3.60 14.10 26.02
N PRO A 12 3.75 14.15 27.36
CA PRO A 12 3.21 15.25 28.14
C PRO A 12 3.88 16.57 27.76
N GLN A 13 3.10 17.66 27.76
CA GLN A 13 3.64 19.01 27.62
C GLN A 13 4.63 19.30 28.75
N ARG A 14 5.82 19.78 28.39
CA ARG A 14 6.83 20.24 29.34
C ARG A 14 6.91 21.77 29.29
N GLY A 15 6.64 22.44 30.41
CA GLY A 15 6.66 23.91 30.55
C GLY A 15 5.27 24.54 30.72
N THR A 16 5.19 25.65 31.47
CA THR A 16 3.93 26.27 31.94
C THR A 16 3.60 27.61 31.29
N THR A 17 4.48 28.16 30.46
CA THR A 17 4.27 29.47 29.81
C THR A 17 4.32 29.35 28.28
N SER A 18 3.57 30.21 27.59
CA SER A 18 3.57 30.30 26.13
C SER A 18 4.92 30.69 25.52
N THR A 19 5.86 31.15 26.35
CA THR A 19 7.23 31.55 25.97
C THR A 19 8.30 30.53 26.36
N VAL A 20 7.98 29.57 27.23
CA VAL A 20 8.93 28.54 27.70
C VAL A 20 8.18 27.21 27.91
N GLY A 21 8.14 26.39 26.86
CA GLY A 21 7.57 25.05 26.95
C GLY A 21 7.15 24.48 25.59
N ALA A 22 7.17 23.15 25.47
CA ALA A 22 6.79 22.40 24.29
C ALA A 22 5.27 22.42 24.06
N THR A 23 4.73 23.56 23.63
CA THR A 23 3.30 23.78 23.37
C THR A 23 2.76 22.90 22.24
N CYS A 24 3.61 22.53 21.28
CA CYS A 24 3.33 21.47 20.31
C CYS A 24 3.90 20.14 20.85
N THR A 25 3.03 19.30 21.41
CA THR A 25 3.41 17.98 21.92
C THR A 25 3.66 17.01 20.76
N SER A 26 4.57 16.07 20.95
CA SER A 26 4.73 14.94 20.02
C SER A 26 3.89 13.75 20.47
N GLY A 27 3.32 13.02 19.52
CA GLY A 27 2.77 11.69 19.76
C GLY A 27 3.82 10.67 20.23
N ALA A 28 3.35 9.45 20.46
CA ALA A 28 4.16 8.27 20.75
C ALA A 28 5.09 7.91 19.57
N ASP A 29 6.00 6.98 19.86
CA ASP A 29 6.98 6.46 18.90
C ASP A 29 6.26 5.72 17.75
N ASN A 30 6.81 5.79 16.54
CA ASN A 30 6.15 5.33 15.30
C ASN A 30 7.09 4.57 14.36
N GLU A 31 8.24 4.14 14.86
CA GLU A 31 9.15 3.26 14.15
C GLU A 31 8.53 1.86 13.98
N VAL A 32 9.03 1.10 13.01
CA VAL A 32 8.47 -0.22 12.68
C VAL A 32 8.59 -1.24 13.83
N TRP A 33 9.55 -1.05 14.72
CA TRP A 33 9.75 -1.86 15.93
C TRP A 33 8.89 -1.43 17.13
N SER A 34 8.18 -0.30 17.05
CA SER A 34 7.36 0.22 18.15
C SER A 34 6.05 -0.55 18.38
N TYR A 35 5.74 -1.52 17.50
CA TYR A 35 4.47 -2.27 17.48
C TYR A 35 4.61 -3.75 17.85
N GLY A 36 5.76 -4.15 18.40
CA GLY A 36 6.06 -5.53 18.76
C GLY A 36 6.69 -6.36 17.62
N PRO A 37 7.27 -7.52 17.95
CA PRO A 37 8.15 -8.26 17.04
C PRO A 37 7.44 -8.83 15.80
N GLU A 38 6.16 -9.19 15.91
CA GLU A 38 5.38 -9.69 14.77
C GLU A 38 5.16 -8.58 13.73
N VAL A 39 4.71 -7.41 14.17
CA VAL A 39 4.48 -6.25 13.30
C VAL A 39 5.79 -5.76 12.69
N GLU A 40 6.88 -5.75 13.47
CA GLU A 40 8.21 -5.41 12.95
C GLU A 40 8.62 -6.33 11.79
N MET A 41 8.43 -7.64 11.94
CA MET A 41 8.77 -8.63 10.91
C MET A 41 7.96 -8.41 9.64
N ILE A 42 6.65 -8.14 9.77
CA ILE A 42 5.75 -7.84 8.65
C ILE A 42 6.21 -6.55 7.95
N CYS A 43 6.42 -5.47 8.70
CA CYS A 43 6.89 -4.19 8.15
C CYS A 43 8.23 -4.35 7.42
N LYS A 44 9.18 -5.08 8.00
CA LYS A 44 10.49 -5.35 7.39
C LYS A 44 10.36 -6.09 6.05
N LYS A 45 9.49 -7.11 5.96
CA LYS A 45 9.20 -7.82 4.70
C LYS A 45 8.77 -6.83 3.61
N TYR A 46 7.82 -5.95 3.91
CA TYR A 46 7.29 -5.00 2.93
C TYR A 46 8.24 -3.84 2.59
N MET A 47 9.08 -3.42 3.54
CA MET A 47 10.17 -2.47 3.27
C MET A 47 11.17 -3.04 2.26
N LEU A 48 11.57 -4.31 2.41
CA LEU A 48 12.47 -4.97 1.47
C LEU A 48 11.81 -5.16 0.09
N LEU A 49 10.54 -5.61 0.06
CA LEU A 49 9.79 -5.71 -1.19
C LEU A 49 9.72 -4.36 -1.93
N ARG A 50 9.57 -3.25 -1.20
CA ARG A 50 9.57 -1.92 -1.80
C ARG A 50 10.90 -1.57 -2.47
N GLU A 51 12.02 -1.96 -1.88
CA GLU A 51 13.34 -1.76 -2.49
C GLU A 51 13.53 -2.66 -3.72
N GLU A 52 13.07 -3.91 -3.68
CA GLU A 52 13.08 -4.80 -4.85
C GLU A 52 12.25 -4.25 -6.01
N MET A 53 11.15 -3.54 -5.71
CA MET A 53 10.27 -2.91 -6.71
C MET A 53 10.71 -1.51 -7.13
N ARG A 54 11.90 -1.05 -6.71
CA ARG A 54 12.37 0.32 -6.97
C ARG A 54 12.52 0.61 -8.46
N GLU A 55 13.17 -0.27 -9.21
CA GLU A 55 13.37 -0.10 -10.66
C GLU A 55 12.04 -0.03 -11.41
N TYR A 56 11.10 -0.92 -11.08
CA TYR A 56 9.75 -0.88 -11.63
C TYR A 56 9.03 0.45 -11.33
N THR A 57 9.18 0.96 -10.10
CA THR A 57 8.57 2.24 -9.71
C THR A 57 9.20 3.42 -10.45
N ILE A 58 10.51 3.40 -10.70
CA ILE A 58 11.22 4.44 -11.47
C ILE A 58 10.71 4.48 -12.91
N GLU A 59 10.49 3.32 -13.53
CA GLU A 59 9.90 3.22 -14.87
C GLU A 59 8.52 3.90 -14.93
N LEU A 60 7.64 3.58 -13.97
CA LEU A 60 6.32 4.21 -13.89
C LEU A 60 6.41 5.74 -13.72
N MET A 61 7.39 6.22 -12.95
CA MET A 61 7.63 7.66 -12.77
C MET A 61 8.12 8.32 -14.05
N ARG A 62 8.94 7.63 -14.86
CA ARG A 62 9.36 8.12 -16.18
C ARG A 62 8.16 8.24 -17.11
N GLU A 63 7.32 7.21 -17.19
CA GLU A 63 6.09 7.27 -18.00
C GLU A 63 5.16 8.40 -17.55
N ALA A 64 5.06 8.65 -16.24
CA ALA A 64 4.30 9.76 -15.71
C ALA A 64 4.86 11.12 -16.15
N HIS A 65 6.18 11.28 -16.11
CA HIS A 65 6.85 12.50 -16.55
C HIS A 65 6.68 12.76 -18.06
N GLU A 66 6.87 11.72 -18.88
CA GLU A 66 6.90 11.86 -20.35
C GLU A 66 5.50 11.94 -20.97
N LYS A 67 4.53 11.18 -20.44
CA LYS A 67 3.21 10.98 -21.07
C LYS A 67 2.05 11.51 -20.24
N GLY A 68 2.31 11.96 -19.01
CA GLY A 68 1.25 12.31 -18.06
C GLY A 68 0.47 11.10 -17.53
N THR A 69 1.03 9.89 -17.68
CA THR A 69 0.38 8.65 -17.21
C THR A 69 0.40 8.58 -15.68
N PRO A 70 -0.71 8.23 -14.99
CA PRO A 70 -0.69 8.05 -13.55
C PRO A 70 0.29 6.94 -13.13
N VAL A 71 0.95 7.08 -11.97
CA VAL A 71 1.80 6.01 -11.41
C VAL A 71 0.96 4.88 -10.83
N ILE A 72 -0.08 5.24 -10.08
CA ILE A 72 -1.12 4.32 -9.62
C ILE A 72 -2.26 4.41 -10.63
N ARG A 73 -2.58 3.31 -11.30
CA ARG A 73 -3.54 3.30 -12.41
C ARG A 73 -4.73 2.42 -12.09
N THR A 74 -5.90 2.78 -12.59
CA THR A 74 -7.10 1.93 -12.48
C THR A 74 -7.00 0.74 -13.44
N CYS A 75 -7.82 -0.29 -13.24
CA CYS A 75 -7.85 -1.43 -14.15
C CYS A 75 -8.24 -1.03 -15.57
N PHE A 76 -9.23 -0.14 -15.73
CA PHE A 76 -9.66 0.33 -17.06
C PHE A 76 -8.61 1.17 -17.77
N TYR A 77 -7.67 1.79 -17.05
CA TYR A 77 -6.58 2.54 -17.68
C TYR A 77 -5.65 1.59 -18.46
N GLU A 78 -5.40 0.40 -17.92
CA GLU A 78 -4.56 -0.62 -18.54
C GLU A 78 -5.33 -1.55 -19.50
N TYR A 79 -6.62 -1.78 -19.24
CA TYR A 79 -7.48 -2.66 -20.03
C TYR A 79 -8.82 -1.99 -20.37
N PRO A 80 -8.82 -0.88 -21.13
CA PRO A 80 -10.04 -0.13 -21.45
C PRO A 80 -11.08 -0.94 -22.22
N GLU A 81 -10.65 -1.97 -22.93
CA GLU A 81 -11.49 -2.85 -23.73
C GLU A 81 -12.17 -3.98 -22.94
N ASP A 82 -11.84 -4.15 -21.66
CA ASP A 82 -12.49 -5.10 -20.77
C ASP A 82 -13.57 -4.36 -19.93
N PRO A 83 -14.87 -4.58 -20.20
CA PRO A 83 -15.94 -3.88 -19.48
C PRO A 83 -15.88 -4.08 -17.97
N LYS A 84 -15.42 -5.26 -17.50
CA LYS A 84 -15.29 -5.52 -16.06
C LYS A 84 -14.25 -4.60 -15.42
N CYS A 85 -13.21 -4.17 -16.14
CA CYS A 85 -12.20 -3.27 -15.60
C CYS A 85 -12.72 -1.86 -15.30
N TRP A 86 -13.88 -1.47 -15.84
CA TRP A 86 -14.56 -0.21 -15.53
C TRP A 86 -15.40 -0.27 -14.26
N GLU A 87 -15.80 -1.46 -13.83
CA GLU A 87 -16.62 -1.69 -12.64
C GLU A 87 -15.77 -1.94 -11.38
N VAL A 88 -14.49 -2.21 -11.56
CA VAL A 88 -13.55 -2.54 -10.48
C VAL A 88 -13.07 -1.27 -9.77
N ASP A 89 -13.40 -1.14 -8.49
CA ASP A 89 -13.11 0.02 -7.64
C ASP A 89 -12.23 -0.29 -6.41
N ASP A 90 -11.99 -1.57 -6.11
CA ASP A 90 -11.32 -2.05 -4.89
C ASP A 90 -9.94 -2.69 -5.15
N GLN A 91 -9.38 -2.49 -6.35
CA GLN A 91 -8.03 -2.88 -6.76
C GLN A 91 -7.47 -1.92 -7.83
N TYR A 92 -6.15 -1.88 -7.96
CA TYR A 92 -5.46 -1.00 -8.90
C TYR A 92 -4.21 -1.65 -9.50
N MET A 93 -3.64 -1.03 -10.53
CA MET A 93 -2.51 -1.52 -11.32
C MET A 93 -1.18 -1.02 -10.73
N TYR A 94 -0.13 -1.84 -10.79
CA TYR A 94 0.67 -2.39 -9.66
C TYR A 94 0.13 -3.74 -9.15
N LEU A 95 -0.95 -4.23 -9.78
CA LEU A 95 -1.87 -5.29 -9.33
C LEU A 95 -1.90 -5.44 -7.80
N CYS A 96 -2.59 -4.51 -7.16
CA CYS A 96 -2.77 -4.48 -5.73
C CYS A 96 -4.27 -4.50 -5.41
N ALA A 97 -4.66 -5.44 -4.55
CA ALA A 97 -6.03 -5.62 -4.07
C ALA A 97 -6.02 -5.49 -2.53
N PRO A 98 -6.04 -4.25 -1.99
CA PRO A 98 -5.86 -3.99 -0.55
C PRO A 98 -6.99 -4.55 0.31
N VAL A 99 -6.68 -5.14 1.47
CA VAL A 99 -7.74 -5.52 2.42
C VAL A 99 -8.23 -4.26 3.14
N LEU A 100 -9.50 -3.91 2.95
CA LEU A 100 -10.10 -2.64 3.42
C LEU A 100 -10.93 -2.78 4.71
N GLN A 101 -11.08 -4.00 5.23
CA GLN A 101 -11.90 -4.30 6.41
C GLN A 101 -11.05 -5.01 7.47
N ALA A 102 -11.25 -4.65 8.74
CA ALA A 102 -10.64 -5.35 9.87
C ALA A 102 -11.08 -6.83 9.90
N ASP A 103 -10.20 -7.69 10.41
CA ASP A 103 -10.41 -9.15 10.55
C ASP A 103 -10.69 -9.93 9.26
N CYS A 104 -10.59 -9.27 8.09
CA CYS A 104 -10.77 -9.91 6.80
C CYS A 104 -9.54 -10.75 6.43
N ILE A 105 -9.73 -12.06 6.30
CA ILE A 105 -8.68 -13.03 5.95
C ILE A 105 -8.76 -13.51 4.48
N THR A 106 -9.85 -13.21 3.79
CA THR A 106 -10.10 -13.63 2.40
C THR A 106 -10.80 -12.52 1.62
N ARG A 107 -10.39 -12.28 0.37
CA ARG A 107 -11.13 -11.41 -0.56
C ARG A 107 -11.10 -11.95 -1.98
N THR A 108 -12.09 -11.53 -2.77
CA THR A 108 -12.14 -11.78 -4.22
C THR A 108 -11.28 -10.75 -4.94
N VAL A 109 -10.60 -11.17 -6.01
CA VAL A 109 -9.74 -10.32 -6.86
C VAL A 109 -10.03 -10.62 -8.32
N TYR A 110 -10.19 -9.59 -9.13
CA TYR A 110 -10.38 -9.69 -10.56
C TYR A 110 -9.04 -9.75 -11.30
N PHE A 111 -8.90 -10.74 -12.18
CA PHE A 111 -7.74 -10.88 -13.07
C PHE A 111 -8.22 -10.80 -14.52
N SER A 112 -7.70 -9.84 -15.28
CA SER A 112 -8.01 -9.76 -16.70
C SER A 112 -7.40 -10.97 -17.42
N LYS A 113 -8.15 -11.56 -18.38
CA LYS A 113 -7.75 -12.79 -19.09
C LYS A 113 -6.58 -12.58 -20.06
N ARG A 114 -6.12 -11.34 -20.25
CA ARG A 114 -5.15 -10.95 -21.28
C ARG A 114 -3.70 -11.17 -20.87
N LYS A 115 -3.43 -11.41 -19.58
CA LYS A 115 -2.07 -11.58 -19.04
C LYS A 115 -1.97 -12.80 -18.13
N LYS A 116 -0.74 -13.30 -17.99
CA LYS A 116 -0.39 -14.27 -16.96
C LYS A 116 0.01 -13.51 -15.71
N TRP A 117 -0.53 -13.93 -14.57
CA TRP A 117 -0.33 -13.28 -13.29
C TRP A 117 0.53 -14.17 -12.39
N LYS A 118 1.43 -13.54 -11.64
CA LYS A 118 2.27 -14.21 -10.65
C LYS A 118 2.35 -13.32 -9.42
N LEU A 119 2.28 -13.93 -8.24
CA LEU A 119 2.49 -13.23 -6.98
C LEU A 119 3.97 -12.85 -6.81
N LEU A 120 4.21 -11.63 -6.35
CA LEU A 120 5.54 -11.06 -6.16
C LEU A 120 6.35 -11.82 -5.10
N ASP A 121 5.69 -12.34 -4.05
CA ASP A 121 6.33 -13.03 -2.93
C ASP A 121 6.34 -14.56 -3.06
N GLY A 122 6.04 -15.09 -4.24
CA GLY A 122 6.19 -16.53 -4.55
C GLY A 122 5.19 -17.45 -3.84
N ILE A 123 4.20 -16.91 -3.12
CA ILE A 123 3.08 -17.68 -2.58
C ILE A 123 2.24 -18.17 -3.76
N ASP A 124 1.89 -19.46 -3.78
CA ASP A 124 1.11 -20.04 -4.88
C ASP A 124 -0.30 -19.45 -4.92
N MET A 125 -0.73 -18.98 -6.10
CA MET A 125 -2.13 -18.63 -6.30
C MET A 125 -2.97 -19.90 -6.25
N LYS A 126 -3.65 -20.15 -5.12
CA LYS A 126 -4.88 -20.97 -5.17
C LYS A 126 -5.94 -20.14 -5.87
N ALA A 127 -5.89 -20.12 -7.20
CA ALA A 127 -6.87 -19.44 -8.03
C ALA A 127 -8.27 -19.92 -7.63
N ALA A 128 -9.07 -19.04 -7.01
CA ALA A 128 -10.49 -19.23 -6.94
C ALA A 128 -11.01 -19.27 -8.38
N ARG A 129 -11.54 -20.43 -8.76
CA ARG A 129 -11.99 -20.71 -10.12
C ARG A 129 -13.04 -19.68 -10.55
N HIS A 130 -12.90 -19.25 -11.80
CA HIS A 130 -13.85 -18.53 -12.62
C HIS A 130 -15.31 -18.69 -12.15
N GLY A 131 -15.88 -17.62 -11.61
CA GLY A 131 -17.31 -17.37 -11.74
C GLY A 131 -17.56 -16.91 -13.17
N THR A 132 -18.25 -17.76 -13.94
CA THR A 132 -18.86 -17.47 -15.25
C THR A 132 -19.66 -16.17 -15.22
#